data_AF-L0HHJ3-F1
#
_entry.id   AF-L0HHJ3-F1
#
_cell.length_a   1.000
_cell.length_b   1.000
_cell.length_c   1.000
_cell.angle_alpha   90.00
_cell.angle_beta   90.00
_cell.angle_gamma   90.00
#
_symmetry.space_group_name_H-M   'P 1'
#
loop_
_entity.id
_entity.type
_entity.pdbx_description
1 polymer ?
#
loop_
_entity_poly.entity_id
_entity_poly.type
_entity_poly.pdbx_seq_one_letter_code
_entity_poly.pdbx_strand_id
1 'polypeptide(L)'
;MDLLSIVLIVAGLCLFETITSIDNAIINAEVLSTMSERAKRWFLLWGLIIAVFAVRGLLPWLIVWLSSPALGPVGAFMATFSSDPAVIAAIEESAPMLLIFGGTFLIFLFFHWLFLEHKNFGLRGERFFVRQGVWFFAVVSLLLTGLVWFALGKSTMLAFGAVVGSTAFFIVHGFRQNAEQAEQKMLHGDMSDLSKIFYLEVIDATFSIDGVIGAFAFTMAVPLILLGNGLGAFVVRELTVRNVENIRKYLYLKNGAMYSIFFLGIIMILDSFGVHIPFWISPAITFGIVGFFYVKSVKAIAKTA
;
A
#
# COMPACT_ATOMS: atom_id res chain seq x y z
N MET A 1 2.04 13.64 -20.69
CA MET A 1 3.10 12.77 -20.13
C MET A 1 3.82 12.11 -21.29
N ASP A 2 5.14 12.12 -21.28
CA ASP A 2 5.96 11.36 -22.22
C ASP A 2 5.95 9.85 -21.88
N LEU A 3 6.26 9.01 -22.85
CA LEU A 3 6.21 7.55 -22.71
C LEU A 3 7.12 7.04 -21.58
N LEU A 4 8.28 7.65 -21.41
CA LEU A 4 9.25 7.27 -20.36
C LEU A 4 8.64 7.46 -18.96
N SER A 5 7.96 8.58 -18.72
CA SER A 5 7.27 8.84 -17.45
C SER A 5 6.21 7.79 -17.14
N ILE A 6 5.39 7.44 -18.14
CA ILE A 6 4.34 6.43 -17.98
C ILE A 6 4.95 5.08 -17.63
N VAL A 7 5.98 4.65 -18.37
CA VAL A 7 6.67 3.38 -18.13
C VAL A 7 7.30 3.36 -16.74
N LEU A 8 7.95 4.45 -16.33
CA LEU A 8 8.60 4.53 -15.02
C LEU A 8 7.59 4.48 -13.86
N ILE A 9 6.47 5.19 -13.99
CA ILE A 9 5.38 5.18 -12.99
C ILE A 9 4.78 3.78 -12.91
N VAL A 10 4.40 3.18 -14.04
CA VAL A 10 3.78 1.84 -14.06
C VAL A 10 4.74 0.77 -13.53
N ALA A 11 6.03 0.85 -13.89
CA ALA A 11 7.03 -0.08 -13.37
C ALA A 11 7.25 0.12 -11.86
N GLY A 12 7.28 1.37 -11.39
CA GLY A 12 7.38 1.70 -9.97
C GLY A 12 6.19 1.19 -9.16
N LEU A 13 4.97 1.41 -9.66
CA LEU A 13 3.73 0.90 -9.06
C LEU A 13 3.69 -0.63 -9.04
N CYS A 14 4.04 -1.28 -10.15
CA CYS A 14 4.11 -2.74 -10.22
C CYS A 14 5.11 -3.31 -9.21
N LEU A 15 6.31 -2.71 -9.12
CA LEU A 15 7.29 -3.11 -8.11
C LEU A 15 6.76 -2.89 -6.69
N PHE A 16 6.21 -1.71 -6.43
CA PHE A 16 5.67 -1.32 -5.13
C PHE A 16 4.58 -2.26 -4.67
N GLU A 17 3.59 -2.52 -5.52
CA GLU A 17 2.52 -3.49 -5.26
C GLU A 17 3.08 -4.89 -5.00
N THR A 18 4.06 -5.32 -5.82
CA THR A 18 4.66 -6.65 -5.68
C THR A 18 5.29 -6.84 -4.31
N ILE A 19 6.02 -5.85 -3.81
CA ILE A 19 6.73 -5.95 -2.52
C ILE A 19 5.79 -5.74 -1.32
N THR A 20 4.81 -4.85 -1.41
CA THR A 20 3.89 -4.57 -0.29
C THR A 20 2.92 -5.71 -0.07
N SER A 21 2.62 -6.48 -1.11
CA SER A 21 1.71 -7.62 -1.05
C SER A 21 2.40 -8.97 -0.84
N ILE A 22 3.70 -9.00 -0.48
CA ILE A 22 4.41 -10.27 -0.21
C ILE A 22 3.77 -11.04 0.95
N ASP A 23 3.44 -10.38 2.06
CA ASP A 23 2.84 -11.05 3.23
C ASP A 23 1.48 -11.66 2.86
N ASN A 24 0.68 -10.91 2.11
CA ASN A 24 -0.59 -11.38 1.56
C ASN A 24 -0.38 -12.59 0.62
N ALA A 25 0.66 -12.57 -0.22
CA ALA A 25 1.00 -13.71 -1.07
C ALA A 25 1.30 -14.97 -0.26
N ILE A 26 1.99 -14.83 0.88
CA ILE A 26 2.36 -15.92 1.78
C ILE A 26 1.12 -16.49 2.47
N ILE A 27 0.27 -15.63 3.05
CA ILE A 27 -1.00 -16.02 3.68
C ILE A 27 -1.91 -16.75 2.67
N ASN A 28 -2.08 -16.16 1.48
CA ASN A 28 -2.88 -16.74 0.42
C ASN A 28 -2.38 -18.13 0.03
N ALA A 29 -1.06 -18.33 -0.12
CA ALA A 29 -0.52 -19.64 -0.48
C ALA A 29 -0.76 -20.69 0.62
N GLU A 30 -0.64 -20.29 1.88
CA GLU A 30 -0.83 -21.18 3.02
C GLU A 30 -2.28 -21.66 3.11
N VAL A 31 -3.26 -20.74 3.05
CA VAL A 31 -4.68 -21.12 3.06
C VAL A 31 -5.06 -21.88 1.80
N LEU A 32 -4.60 -21.46 0.62
CA LEU A 32 -4.89 -22.14 -0.65
C LEU A 32 -4.44 -23.59 -0.62
N SER A 33 -3.30 -23.90 0.02
CA SER A 33 -2.79 -25.28 0.12
C SER A 33 -3.82 -26.26 0.74
N THR A 34 -4.73 -25.75 1.58
CA THR A 34 -5.77 -26.52 2.27
C THR A 34 -7.08 -26.67 1.49
N MET A 35 -7.20 -26.05 0.31
CA MET A 35 -8.44 -25.98 -0.46
C MET A 35 -8.48 -26.97 -1.62
N SER A 36 -9.68 -27.27 -2.14
CA SER A 36 -9.82 -28.09 -3.35
C SER A 36 -9.27 -27.39 -4.61
N GLU A 37 -8.85 -28.18 -5.61
CA GLU A 37 -8.32 -27.65 -6.88
C GLU A 37 -9.30 -26.75 -7.64
N ARG A 38 -10.61 -27.00 -7.52
CA ARG A 38 -11.64 -26.16 -8.14
C ARG A 38 -11.70 -24.79 -7.46
N ALA A 39 -11.68 -24.76 -6.14
CA ALA A 39 -11.70 -23.53 -5.35
C ALA A 39 -10.44 -22.69 -5.57
N LYS A 40 -9.26 -23.34 -5.60
CA LYS A 40 -7.99 -22.69 -5.96
C LYS A 40 -8.06 -21.99 -7.32
N ARG A 41 -8.47 -22.71 -8.38
CA ARG A 41 -8.57 -22.13 -9.73
C ARG A 41 -9.56 -20.97 -9.79
N TRP A 42 -10.68 -21.08 -9.08
CA TRP A 42 -11.66 -20.01 -9.01
C TRP A 42 -11.07 -18.75 -8.36
N PHE A 43 -10.43 -18.90 -7.19
CA PHE A 43 -9.79 -17.79 -6.48
C PHE A 43 -8.68 -17.14 -7.31
N LEU A 44 -7.85 -17.95 -7.97
CA LEU A 44 -6.75 -17.42 -8.79
C LEU A 44 -7.25 -16.57 -9.97
N LEU A 45 -8.39 -16.93 -10.57
CA LEU A 45 -8.97 -16.21 -11.71
C LEU A 45 -9.89 -15.06 -11.26
N TRP A 46 -10.97 -15.39 -10.57
CA TRP A 46 -12.00 -14.43 -10.20
C TRP A 46 -11.55 -13.52 -9.07
N GLY A 47 -10.80 -14.06 -8.12
CA GLY A 47 -10.21 -13.27 -7.05
C GLY A 47 -9.24 -12.22 -7.57
N LEU A 48 -8.45 -12.53 -8.60
CA LEU A 48 -7.58 -11.53 -9.22
C LEU A 48 -8.41 -10.39 -9.84
N ILE A 49 -9.48 -10.72 -10.56
CA ILE A 49 -10.35 -9.72 -11.18
C ILE A 49 -11.01 -8.85 -10.10
N ILE A 50 -11.54 -9.45 -9.03
CA ILE A 50 -12.16 -8.72 -7.92
C ILE A 50 -11.12 -7.83 -7.23
N ALA A 51 -9.96 -8.37 -6.87
CA ALA A 51 -8.87 -7.65 -6.23
C ALA A 51 -8.39 -6.43 -7.04
N VAL A 52 -8.28 -6.58 -8.37
CA VAL A 52 -7.84 -5.50 -9.25
C VAL A 52 -8.94 -4.47 -9.49
N PHE A 53 -10.15 -4.87 -9.86
CA PHE A 53 -11.20 -3.92 -10.22
C PHE A 53 -11.96 -3.38 -9.01
N ALA A 54 -12.31 -4.24 -8.04
CA ALA A 54 -13.08 -3.82 -6.87
C ALA A 54 -12.20 -3.05 -5.89
N VAL A 55 -11.02 -3.54 -5.52
CA VAL A 55 -10.20 -2.82 -4.53
C VAL A 55 -9.35 -1.78 -5.24
N ARG A 56 -8.50 -2.18 -6.17
CA ARG A 56 -7.53 -1.27 -6.81
C ARG A 56 -8.12 -0.33 -7.86
N GLY A 57 -9.35 -0.57 -8.31
CA GLY A 57 -10.12 0.34 -9.17
C GLY A 57 -11.08 1.24 -8.39
N LEU A 58 -11.96 0.63 -7.60
CA LEU A 58 -13.00 1.38 -6.87
C LEU A 58 -12.42 2.23 -5.73
N LEU A 59 -11.46 1.72 -4.96
CA LEU A 59 -10.93 2.44 -3.80
C LEU A 59 -10.21 3.73 -4.19
N PRO A 60 -9.25 3.77 -5.14
CA PRO A 60 -8.63 5.03 -5.52
C PRO A 60 -9.64 6.00 -6.15
N TRP A 61 -10.61 5.51 -6.95
CA TRP A 61 -11.70 6.34 -7.45
C TRP A 61 -12.55 6.95 -6.31
N LEU A 62 -12.90 6.14 -5.30
CA LEU A 62 -13.65 6.59 -4.13
C LEU A 62 -12.88 7.64 -3.34
N ILE A 63 -11.58 7.46 -3.14
CA ILE A 63 -10.71 8.42 -2.45
C ILE A 63 -10.71 9.77 -3.19
N VAL A 64 -10.56 9.75 -4.52
CA VAL A 64 -10.60 10.97 -5.35
C VAL A 64 -11.98 11.63 -5.25
N TRP A 65 -13.07 10.87 -5.38
CA TRP A 65 -14.43 11.41 -5.30
C TRP A 65 -14.74 12.03 -3.93
N LEU A 66 -14.35 11.38 -2.83
CA LEU A 66 -14.55 11.90 -1.48
C LEU A 66 -13.69 13.15 -1.19
N SER A 67 -12.56 13.28 -1.87
CA SER A 67 -11.70 14.46 -1.78
C SER A 67 -12.23 15.64 -2.60
N SER A 68 -13.00 15.36 -3.65
CA SER A 68 -13.63 16.37 -4.52
C SER A 68 -15.13 16.10 -4.74
N PRO A 69 -15.98 16.20 -3.69
CA PRO A 69 -17.40 15.84 -3.81
C PRO A 69 -18.16 16.64 -4.89
N ALA A 70 -17.69 17.86 -5.19
CA ALA A 70 -18.25 18.76 -6.19
C ALA A 70 -18.27 18.18 -7.62
N LEU A 71 -17.35 17.27 -7.95
CA LEU A 71 -17.31 16.61 -9.27
C LEU A 71 -18.42 15.56 -9.43
N GLY A 72 -19.00 15.06 -8.33
CA GLY A 72 -19.87 13.89 -8.35
C GLY A 72 -19.15 12.60 -8.76
N PRO A 73 -19.81 11.43 -8.63
CA PRO A 73 -19.18 10.13 -8.87
C PRO A 73 -18.76 9.93 -10.34
N VAL A 74 -19.61 10.35 -11.28
CA VAL A 74 -19.33 10.24 -12.72
C VAL A 74 -18.26 11.24 -13.15
N GLY A 75 -18.31 12.46 -12.61
CA GLY A 75 -17.29 13.48 -12.89
C GLY A 75 -15.93 13.06 -12.36
N ALA A 76 -15.84 12.52 -11.14
CA ALA A 76 -14.59 11.98 -10.60
C ALA A 76 -14.04 10.79 -11.40
N PHE A 77 -14.91 9.95 -11.99
CA PHE A 77 -14.45 8.88 -12.88
C PHE A 77 -13.91 9.45 -14.19
N MET A 78 -14.69 10.30 -14.87
CA MET A 78 -14.30 10.91 -16.13
C MET A 78 -13.09 11.82 -15.98
N ALA A 79 -12.91 12.45 -14.81
CA ALA A 79 -11.76 13.27 -14.46
C ALA A 79 -10.42 12.57 -14.62
N THR A 80 -10.42 11.26 -14.41
CA THR A 80 -9.21 10.45 -14.49
C THR A 80 -8.82 10.10 -15.92
N PHE A 81 -9.74 10.30 -16.88
CA PHE A 81 -9.56 10.08 -18.32
C PHE A 81 -9.68 11.35 -19.15
N SER A 82 -10.17 12.45 -18.56
CA SER A 82 -10.41 13.69 -19.27
C SER A 82 -9.14 14.54 -19.32
N SER A 83 -8.96 15.24 -20.44
CA SER A 83 -7.94 16.29 -20.58
C SER A 83 -8.54 17.67 -20.29
N ASP A 84 -9.70 17.72 -19.62
CA ASP A 84 -10.45 18.94 -19.40
C ASP A 84 -9.73 19.81 -18.34
N PRO A 85 -9.30 21.03 -18.69
CA PRO A 85 -8.62 21.92 -17.76
C PRO A 85 -9.40 22.19 -16.46
N ALA A 86 -10.73 22.26 -16.52
CA ALA A 86 -11.56 22.50 -15.33
C ALA A 86 -11.49 21.33 -14.35
N VAL A 87 -11.35 20.11 -14.89
CA VAL A 87 -11.30 18.89 -14.10
C VAL A 87 -9.90 18.64 -13.53
N ILE A 88 -8.86 18.95 -14.31
CA ILE A 88 -7.47 18.95 -13.83
C ILE A 88 -7.30 19.95 -12.68
N ALA A 89 -7.85 21.16 -12.82
CA ALA A 89 -7.80 22.17 -11.76
C ALA A 89 -8.51 21.71 -10.47
N ALA A 90 -9.67 21.04 -10.58
CA ALA A 90 -10.38 20.49 -9.43
C ALA A 90 -9.59 19.39 -8.71
N ILE A 91 -8.87 18.54 -9.47
CA ILE A 91 -7.95 17.54 -8.90
C ILE A 91 -6.78 18.23 -8.20
N GLU A 92 -6.15 19.23 -8.83
CA GLU A 92 -5.04 19.98 -8.24
C GLU A 92 -5.43 20.69 -6.95
N GLU A 93 -6.63 21.26 -6.88
CA GLU A 93 -7.16 21.90 -5.66
C GLU A 93 -7.34 20.90 -4.50
N SER A 94 -7.71 19.66 -4.84
CA SER A 94 -8.02 18.61 -3.85
C SER A 94 -6.82 17.72 -3.52
N ALA A 95 -5.77 17.75 -4.36
CA ALA A 95 -4.58 16.92 -4.24
C ALA A 95 -3.86 17.09 -2.89
N PRO A 96 -3.67 18.31 -2.33
CA PRO A 96 -3.01 18.47 -1.05
C PRO A 96 -3.68 17.69 0.08
N MET A 97 -5.01 17.68 0.13
CA MET A 97 -5.78 16.95 1.15
C MET A 97 -5.58 15.44 1.02
N LEU A 98 -5.61 14.92 -0.21
CA LEU A 98 -5.38 13.50 -0.49
C LEU A 98 -3.93 13.09 -0.16
N LEU A 99 -2.97 13.93 -0.52
CA LEU A 99 -1.55 13.69 -0.29
C LEU A 99 -1.21 13.67 1.20
N ILE A 100 -1.69 14.63 2.01
CA ILE A 100 -1.44 14.60 3.46
C ILE A 100 -2.19 13.45 4.15
N PHE A 101 -3.37 13.08 3.64
CA PHE A 101 -4.12 11.89 4.06
C PHE A 101 -3.27 10.62 3.88
N GLY A 102 -2.83 10.36 2.64
CA GLY A 102 -2.05 9.16 2.34
C GLY A 102 -0.67 9.20 2.98
N GLY A 103 -0.03 10.36 3.01
CA GLY A 103 1.26 10.55 3.65
C GLY A 103 1.23 10.25 5.14
N THR A 104 0.22 10.76 5.87
CA THR A 104 0.04 10.45 7.29
C THR A 104 -0.19 8.95 7.52
N PHE A 105 -1.05 8.33 6.69
CA PHE A 105 -1.32 6.89 6.73
C PHE A 105 -0.03 6.06 6.58
N LEU A 106 0.77 6.33 5.54
CA LEU A 106 1.99 5.57 5.24
C LEU A 106 3.07 5.76 6.31
N ILE A 107 3.20 6.97 6.86
CA ILE A 107 4.13 7.22 7.96
C ILE A 107 3.73 6.43 9.20
N PHE A 108 2.44 6.40 9.53
CA PHE A 108 1.94 5.61 10.66
C PHE A 108 2.15 4.11 10.44
N LEU A 109 1.89 3.63 9.23
CA LEU A 109 2.17 2.25 8.83
C LEU A 109 3.65 1.89 8.99
N PHE A 110 4.55 2.77 8.56
CA PHE A 110 5.99 2.58 8.79
C PHE A 110 6.35 2.54 10.28
N PHE A 111 5.86 3.49 11.08
CA PHE A 111 6.16 3.52 12.51
C PHE A 111 5.59 2.31 13.24
N HIS A 112 4.41 1.84 12.84
CA HIS A 112 3.81 0.61 13.36
C HIS A 112 4.73 -0.58 13.08
N TRP A 113 5.13 -0.76 11.82
CA TRP A 113 6.08 -1.78 11.45
C TRP A 113 7.38 -1.63 12.24
N LEU A 114 7.95 -0.43 12.35
CA LEU A 114 9.24 -0.19 12.98
C LEU A 114 9.25 -0.52 14.48
N PHE A 115 8.19 -0.15 15.21
CA PHE A 115 8.11 -0.27 16.67
C PHE A 115 7.45 -1.58 17.14
N LEU A 116 6.37 -2.02 16.49
CA LEU A 116 5.50 -3.08 17.02
C LEU A 116 5.70 -4.41 16.31
N GLU A 117 6.08 -4.39 15.04
CA GLU A 117 6.14 -5.62 14.26
C GLU A 117 7.46 -6.38 14.43
N HIS A 118 7.36 -7.71 14.61
CA HIS A 118 8.50 -8.60 14.58
C HIS A 118 9.08 -8.69 13.17
N LYS A 119 10.39 -8.54 13.05
CA LYS A 119 11.08 -8.45 11.77
C LYS A 119 12.53 -8.90 11.83
N ASN A 120 13.05 -9.29 10.68
CA ASN A 120 14.48 -9.46 10.49
C ASN A 120 15.14 -8.08 10.43
N PHE A 121 16.16 -7.87 11.27
CA PHE A 121 16.79 -6.56 11.40
C PHE A 121 17.62 -6.21 10.15
N GLY A 122 17.01 -5.42 9.28
CA GLY A 122 17.57 -4.96 8.01
C GLY A 122 18.56 -3.83 8.20
N LEU A 123 18.40 -2.99 9.21
CA LEU A 123 19.35 -1.95 9.61
C LEU A 123 19.71 -2.07 11.10
N ARG A 124 20.87 -1.52 11.48
CA ARG A 124 21.39 -1.61 12.86
C ARG A 124 20.45 -0.99 13.90
N GLY A 125 19.73 0.08 13.54
CA GLY A 125 18.85 0.81 14.44
C GLY A 125 17.50 0.14 14.73
N GLU A 126 17.03 -0.76 13.88
CA GLU A 126 15.68 -1.35 14.01
C GLU A 126 15.47 -2.10 15.34
N ARG A 127 16.53 -2.72 15.88
CA ARG A 127 16.48 -3.44 17.17
C ARG A 127 16.19 -2.52 18.36
N PHE A 128 16.66 -1.28 18.29
CA PHE A 128 16.39 -0.29 19.33
C PHE A 128 14.90 0.06 19.37
N PHE A 129 14.30 0.32 18.22
CA PHE A 129 12.89 0.71 18.12
C PHE A 129 11.93 -0.38 18.56
N VAL A 130 12.18 -1.64 18.18
CA VAL A 130 11.34 -2.77 18.62
C VAL A 130 11.35 -2.93 20.15
N ARG A 131 12.49 -2.70 20.80
CA ARG A 131 12.58 -2.73 22.28
C ARG A 131 11.78 -1.61 22.93
N GLN A 132 11.53 -0.52 22.20
CA GLN A 132 10.82 0.66 22.65
C GLN A 132 9.37 0.70 22.11
N GLY A 133 8.78 -0.46 21.79
CA GLY A 133 7.47 -0.57 21.13
C GLY A 133 6.36 0.28 21.77
N VAL A 134 6.35 0.42 23.10
CA VAL A 134 5.37 1.25 23.84
C VAL A 134 5.35 2.72 23.37
N TRP A 135 6.48 3.24 22.91
CA TRP A 135 6.60 4.62 22.43
C TRP A 135 5.95 4.86 21.07
N PHE A 136 5.52 3.81 20.36
CA PHE A 136 4.81 3.94 19.08
C PHE A 136 3.67 4.97 19.17
N PHE A 137 2.76 4.80 20.13
CA PHE A 137 1.58 5.66 20.27
C PHE A 137 1.96 7.12 20.58
N ALA A 138 2.98 7.33 21.41
CA ALA A 138 3.47 8.67 21.73
C ALA A 138 4.10 9.34 20.50
N VAL A 139 4.93 8.61 19.73
CA VAL A 139 5.59 9.13 18.54
C VAL A 139 4.57 9.51 17.47
N VAL A 140 3.63 8.61 17.13
CA VAL A 140 2.63 8.90 16.08
C VAL A 140 1.66 10.00 16.52
N SER A 141 1.30 10.07 17.81
CA SER A 141 0.46 11.15 18.35
C SER A 141 1.16 12.52 18.28
N LEU A 142 2.44 12.60 18.65
CA LEU A 142 3.23 13.83 18.52
C LEU A 142 3.43 14.23 17.05
N LEU A 143 3.68 13.26 16.17
CA LEU A 143 3.77 13.51 14.73
C LEU A 143 2.47 14.08 14.17
N LEU A 144 1.32 13.48 14.51
CA LEU A 144 0.01 14.00 14.09
C LEU A 144 -0.23 15.40 14.64
N THR A 145 0.10 15.64 15.91
CA THR A 145 -0.03 16.98 16.53
C THR A 145 0.78 18.02 15.76
N GLY A 146 2.03 17.69 15.40
CA GLY A 146 2.88 18.54 14.59
C GLY A 146 2.33 18.75 13.18
N LEU A 147 1.91 17.68 12.49
CA LEU A 147 1.33 17.77 11.15
C LEU A 147 0.08 18.65 11.13
N VAL A 148 -0.83 18.45 12.09
CA VAL A 148 -2.04 19.25 12.24
C VAL A 148 -1.69 20.72 12.53
N TRP A 149 -0.73 20.98 13.42
CA TRP A 149 -0.29 22.35 13.73
C TRP A 149 0.19 23.09 12.47
N PHE A 150 1.08 22.48 11.69
CA PHE A 150 1.57 23.09 10.45
C PHE A 150 0.49 23.19 9.38
N ALA A 151 -0.37 22.18 9.25
CA ALA A 151 -1.43 22.15 8.27
C ALA A 151 -2.52 23.21 8.56
N LEU A 152 -2.85 23.47 9.83
CA LEU A 152 -3.76 24.54 10.23
C LEU A 152 -3.26 25.93 9.81
N GLY A 153 -1.94 26.13 9.75
CA GLY A 153 -1.33 27.35 9.22
C GLY A 153 -1.51 27.55 7.71
N LYS A 154 -1.93 26.51 6.98
CA LYS A 154 -2.19 26.53 5.52
C LYS A 154 -3.68 26.49 5.21
N SER A 155 -4.38 25.45 5.65
CA SER A 155 -5.83 25.33 5.52
C SER A 155 -6.40 24.30 6.50
N THR A 156 -7.64 24.54 6.97
CA THR A 156 -8.36 23.59 7.82
C THR A 156 -8.56 22.24 7.13
N MET A 157 -8.76 22.26 5.79
CA MET A 157 -8.99 21.04 5.01
C MET A 157 -7.73 20.17 4.93
N LEU A 158 -6.55 20.78 4.84
CA LEU A 158 -5.27 20.05 4.88
C LEU A 158 -5.07 19.40 6.26
N ALA A 159 -5.36 20.13 7.35
CA ALA A 159 -5.28 19.57 8.70
C ALA A 159 -6.27 18.41 8.91
N PHE A 160 -7.49 18.55 8.37
CA PHE A 160 -8.48 17.49 8.38
C PHE A 160 -7.97 16.24 7.62
N GLY A 161 -7.34 16.41 6.45
CA GLY A 161 -6.71 15.31 5.71
C GLY A 161 -5.73 14.49 6.55
N ALA A 162 -4.87 15.13 7.35
CA ALA A 162 -3.94 14.44 8.25
C ALA A 162 -4.66 13.58 9.30
N VAL A 163 -5.73 14.13 9.91
CA VAL A 163 -6.53 13.39 10.91
C VAL A 163 -7.27 12.21 10.27
N VAL A 164 -7.82 12.40 9.06
CA VAL A 164 -8.46 11.31 8.31
C VAL A 164 -7.44 10.23 7.96
N GLY A 165 -6.20 10.60 7.60
CA GLY A 165 -5.11 9.65 7.32
C GLY A 165 -4.76 8.80 8.53
N SER A 166 -4.60 9.44 9.70
CA SER A 166 -4.42 8.75 10.98
C SER A 166 -5.60 7.83 11.31
N THR A 167 -6.83 8.31 11.10
CA THR A 167 -8.05 7.53 11.39
C THR A 167 -8.14 6.30 10.49
N ALA A 168 -7.90 6.46 9.19
CA ALA A 168 -7.87 5.37 8.24
C ALA A 168 -6.80 4.33 8.61
N PHE A 169 -5.61 4.77 9.06
CA PHE A 169 -4.57 3.86 9.53
C PHE A 169 -5.08 2.94 10.65
N PHE A 170 -5.69 3.50 11.70
CA PHE A 170 -6.17 2.68 12.82
C PHE A 170 -7.33 1.75 12.42
N ILE A 171 -8.23 2.21 11.54
CA ILE A 171 -9.33 1.39 11.02
C ILE A 171 -8.77 0.21 10.22
N VAL A 172 -7.90 0.47 9.24
CA VAL A 172 -7.29 -0.56 8.39
C VAL A 172 -6.46 -1.53 9.20
N HIS A 173 -5.70 -1.02 10.18
CA HIS A 173 -4.93 -1.86 11.09
C HIS A 173 -5.84 -2.79 11.91
N GLY A 174 -6.97 -2.29 12.42
CA GLY A 174 -7.97 -3.10 13.12
C GLY A 174 -8.55 -4.21 12.23
N PHE A 175 -8.87 -3.89 10.97
CA PHE A 175 -9.32 -4.90 10.00
C PHE A 175 -8.25 -5.95 9.71
N ARG A 176 -6.97 -5.54 9.62
CA ARG A 176 -5.84 -6.45 9.38
C ARG A 176 -5.65 -7.44 10.53
N GLN A 177 -5.70 -6.97 11.77
CA GLN A 177 -5.65 -7.87 12.94
C GLN A 177 -6.81 -8.87 12.96
N ASN A 178 -8.02 -8.43 12.57
CA ASN A 178 -9.17 -9.31 12.47
C ASN A 178 -9.04 -10.33 11.32
N ALA A 179 -8.47 -9.91 10.18
CA ALA A 179 -8.14 -10.76 9.04
C ALA A 179 -7.13 -11.86 9.43
N GLU A 180 -6.06 -11.51 10.14
CA GLU A 180 -5.06 -12.46 10.66
C GLU A 180 -5.70 -13.46 11.65
N GLN A 181 -6.65 -13.03 12.49
CA GLN A 181 -7.40 -13.95 13.35
C GLN A 181 -8.34 -14.88 12.56
N ALA A 182 -8.94 -14.38 11.47
CA ALA A 182 -9.78 -15.18 10.59
C ALA A 182 -8.97 -16.25 9.84
N GLU A 183 -7.74 -15.92 9.43
CA GLU A 183 -6.78 -16.87 8.85
C GLU A 183 -6.54 -18.07 9.76
N GLN A 184 -6.25 -17.84 11.04
CA GLN A 184 -6.01 -18.91 12.02
C GLN A 184 -7.22 -19.86 12.14
N LYS A 185 -8.44 -19.31 12.05
CA LYS A 185 -9.68 -20.11 12.02
C LYS A 185 -9.84 -20.92 10.74
N MET A 186 -9.35 -20.43 9.59
CA MET A 186 -9.40 -21.15 8.32
C MET A 186 -8.39 -22.30 8.23
N LEU A 187 -7.22 -22.14 8.87
CA LEU A 187 -6.17 -23.16 8.89
C LEU A 187 -6.49 -24.30 9.86
N HIS A 188 -7.13 -24.00 11.00
CA HIS A 188 -7.37 -24.97 12.06
C HIS A 188 -8.85 -25.36 12.26
N GLY A 189 -9.78 -24.65 11.63
CA GLY A 189 -11.22 -24.90 11.72
C GLY A 189 -11.78 -25.66 10.52
N ASP A 190 -12.93 -26.30 10.73
CA ASP A 190 -13.69 -26.98 9.68
C ASP A 190 -14.54 -25.95 8.90
N MET A 191 -13.90 -25.28 7.93
CA MET A 191 -14.53 -24.27 7.09
C MET A 191 -14.68 -24.75 5.66
N SER A 192 -15.84 -24.47 5.06
CA SER A 192 -16.08 -24.75 3.65
C SER A 192 -15.13 -23.96 2.74
N ASP A 193 -14.82 -24.52 1.57
CA ASP A 193 -14.01 -23.85 0.55
C ASP A 193 -14.62 -22.49 0.13
N LEU A 194 -15.95 -22.37 0.09
CA LEU A 194 -16.63 -21.12 -0.24
C LEU A 194 -16.37 -20.03 0.81
N SER A 195 -16.42 -20.42 2.09
CA SER A 195 -16.10 -19.51 3.19
C SER A 195 -14.65 -19.06 3.12
N LYS A 196 -13.71 -20.00 2.88
CA LYS A 196 -12.29 -19.69 2.72
C LYS A 196 -12.05 -18.70 1.57
N ILE A 197 -12.69 -18.89 0.41
CA ILE A 197 -12.61 -17.93 -0.70
C ILE A 197 -13.03 -16.54 -0.25
N PHE A 198 -14.21 -16.40 0.37
CA PHE A 198 -14.73 -15.08 0.76
C PHE A 198 -13.79 -14.36 1.74
N TYR A 199 -13.30 -15.08 2.76
CA TYR A 199 -12.36 -14.46 3.68
C TYR A 199 -11.01 -14.14 3.03
N LEU A 200 -10.51 -14.97 2.11
CA LEU A 200 -9.29 -14.65 1.36
C LEU A 200 -9.42 -13.37 0.53
N GLU A 201 -10.58 -13.14 -0.08
CA GLU A 201 -10.84 -11.86 -0.76
C GLU A 201 -10.84 -10.66 0.20
N VAL A 202 -11.41 -10.82 1.40
CA VAL A 202 -11.40 -9.76 2.43
C VAL A 202 -9.98 -9.49 2.94
N ILE A 203 -9.19 -10.55 3.10
CA ILE A 203 -7.77 -10.47 3.47
C ILE A 203 -6.99 -9.72 2.38
N ASP A 204 -7.13 -10.12 1.11
CA ASP A 204 -6.47 -9.47 -0.02
C ASP A 204 -6.87 -7.99 -0.13
N ALA A 205 -8.15 -7.70 0.05
CA ALA A 205 -8.67 -6.34 0.07
C ALA A 205 -8.04 -5.50 1.19
N THR A 206 -7.95 -6.04 2.40
CA THR A 206 -7.38 -5.32 3.54
C THR A 206 -5.89 -5.04 3.35
N PHE A 207 -5.12 -6.03 2.88
CA PHE A 207 -3.68 -5.89 2.64
C PHE A 207 -3.33 -5.02 1.42
N SER A 208 -4.24 -4.87 0.46
CA SER A 208 -4.02 -4.04 -0.73
C SER A 208 -4.29 -2.56 -0.51
N ILE A 209 -4.89 -2.16 0.61
CA ILE A 209 -5.13 -0.74 0.95
C ILE A 209 -3.81 0.03 0.99
N ASP A 210 -2.76 -0.54 1.57
CA ASP A 210 -1.43 0.08 1.65
C ASP A 210 -0.87 0.41 0.26
N GLY A 211 -1.01 -0.55 -0.68
CA GLY A 211 -0.60 -0.41 -2.08
C GLY A 211 -1.40 0.65 -2.83
N VAL A 212 -2.72 0.69 -2.61
CA VAL A 212 -3.60 1.69 -3.23
C VAL A 212 -3.33 3.10 -2.71
N ILE A 213 -3.20 3.27 -1.40
CA ILE A 213 -2.90 4.59 -0.81
C ILE A 213 -1.50 5.05 -1.23
N GLY A 214 -0.51 4.15 -1.21
CA GLY A 214 0.84 4.43 -1.65
C GLY A 214 0.97 4.79 -3.13
N ALA A 215 0.06 4.30 -3.98
CA ALA A 215 0.06 4.61 -5.41
C ALA A 215 -0.09 6.11 -5.70
N PHE A 216 -0.77 6.86 -4.82
CA PHE A 216 -0.93 8.31 -4.96
C PHE A 216 0.38 9.10 -4.75
N ALA A 217 1.42 8.47 -4.17
CA ALA A 217 2.77 9.05 -4.16
C ALA A 217 3.43 9.04 -5.55
N PHE A 218 2.93 8.22 -6.49
CA PHE A 218 3.45 8.10 -7.85
C PHE A 218 2.63 8.92 -8.85
N THR A 219 1.30 8.90 -8.73
CA THR A 219 0.40 9.56 -9.67
C THR A 219 -1.01 9.72 -9.11
N MET A 220 -1.70 10.78 -9.54
CA MET A 220 -3.13 10.98 -9.29
C MET A 220 -4.00 10.38 -10.40
N ALA A 221 -3.39 9.87 -11.49
CA ALA A 221 -4.11 9.26 -12.58
C ALA A 221 -4.53 7.83 -12.22
N VAL A 222 -5.79 7.66 -11.81
CA VAL A 222 -6.39 6.35 -11.46
C VAL A 222 -6.16 5.26 -12.52
N PRO A 223 -6.19 5.54 -13.85
CA PRO A 223 -5.87 4.53 -14.86
C PRO A 223 -4.44 3.99 -14.76
N LEU A 224 -3.46 4.85 -14.44
CA LEU A 224 -2.08 4.41 -14.25
C LEU A 224 -1.93 3.61 -12.95
N ILE A 225 -2.64 3.98 -11.89
CA ILE A 225 -2.72 3.20 -10.64
C ILE A 225 -3.29 1.81 -10.92
N LEU A 226 -4.42 1.73 -11.64
CA LEU A 226 -5.07 0.47 -11.99
C LEU A 226 -4.17 -0.42 -12.84
N LEU A 227 -3.46 0.16 -13.82
CA LEU A 227 -2.52 -0.58 -14.66
C LEU A 227 -1.32 -1.08 -13.85
N GLY A 228 -0.66 -0.20 -13.08
CA GLY A 228 0.52 -0.54 -12.29
C GLY A 228 0.22 -1.56 -11.19
N ASN A 229 -0.79 -1.30 -10.36
CA ASN A 229 -1.18 -2.20 -9.29
C ASN A 229 -1.85 -3.47 -9.84
N GLY A 230 -2.54 -3.40 -10.98
CA GLY A 230 -3.08 -4.58 -11.66
C GLY A 230 -1.98 -5.53 -12.14
N LEU A 231 -0.92 -4.99 -12.74
CA LEU A 231 0.27 -5.76 -13.12
C LEU A 231 0.97 -6.34 -11.89
N GLY A 232 1.13 -5.55 -10.83
CA GLY A 232 1.71 -6.02 -9.56
C GLY A 232 0.89 -7.15 -8.93
N ALA A 233 -0.43 -7.02 -8.87
CA ALA A 233 -1.33 -8.04 -8.36
C ALA A 233 -1.24 -9.35 -9.16
N PHE A 234 -1.12 -9.26 -10.49
CA PHE A 234 -0.88 -10.43 -11.34
C PHE A 234 0.47 -11.10 -11.02
N VAL A 235 1.54 -10.32 -10.87
CA VAL A 235 2.86 -10.83 -10.47
C VAL A 235 2.81 -11.51 -9.11
N VAL A 236 2.17 -10.89 -8.12
CA VAL A 236 1.96 -11.45 -6.78
C VAL A 236 1.21 -12.76 -6.85
N ARG A 237 0.18 -12.86 -7.70
CA ARG A 237 -0.61 -14.08 -7.88
C ARG A 237 0.21 -15.23 -8.44
N GLU A 238 1.00 -14.97 -9.48
CA GLU A 238 1.93 -15.95 -10.04
C GLU A 238 2.97 -16.40 -8.99
N LEU A 239 3.45 -15.47 -8.18
CA LEU A 239 4.36 -15.71 -7.07
C LEU A 239 3.73 -16.59 -5.97
N THR A 240 2.47 -16.36 -5.60
CA THR A 240 1.70 -17.19 -4.65
C THR A 240 1.65 -18.65 -5.09
N VAL A 241 1.41 -18.90 -6.39
CA VAL A 241 1.22 -20.27 -6.89
C VAL A 241 2.53 -21.00 -7.13
N ARG A 242 3.53 -20.33 -7.72
CA ARG A 242 4.73 -21.00 -8.24
C ARG A 242 5.94 -20.91 -7.34
N ASN A 243 6.02 -19.89 -6.48
CA ASN A 243 7.31 -19.48 -5.92
C ASN A 243 7.28 -19.01 -4.46
N VAL A 244 6.20 -19.26 -3.73
CA VAL A 244 6.05 -18.72 -2.36
C VAL A 244 7.18 -19.18 -1.43
N GLU A 245 7.64 -20.42 -1.56
CA GLU A 245 8.74 -20.96 -0.74
C GLU A 245 10.06 -20.22 -0.97
N ASN A 246 10.31 -19.76 -2.20
CA ASN A 246 11.50 -18.98 -2.51
C ASN A 246 11.37 -17.54 -2.02
N ILE A 247 10.17 -16.97 -1.99
CA ILE A 247 9.93 -15.61 -1.47
C ILE A 247 10.25 -15.55 0.03
N ARG A 248 9.87 -16.61 0.79
CA ARG A 248 10.20 -16.73 2.22
C ARG A 248 11.71 -16.66 2.50
N LYS A 249 12.58 -16.98 1.53
CA LYS A 249 14.05 -16.89 1.67
C LYS A 249 14.56 -15.45 1.65
N TYR A 250 13.82 -14.51 1.06
CA TYR A 250 14.25 -13.12 0.96
C TYR A 250 13.89 -12.31 2.20
N LEU A 251 14.65 -12.54 3.27
CA LEU A 251 14.39 -12.06 4.63
C LEU A 251 14.19 -10.54 4.78
N TYR A 252 14.74 -9.73 3.86
CA TYR A 252 14.69 -8.27 3.96
C TYR A 252 13.82 -7.57 2.91
N LEU A 253 13.10 -8.30 2.04
CA LEU A 253 12.23 -7.66 1.05
C LEU A 253 11.16 -6.78 1.71
N LYS A 254 10.58 -7.25 2.82
CA LYS A 254 9.63 -6.48 3.63
C LYS A 254 10.25 -5.19 4.19
N ASN A 255 11.52 -5.21 4.64
CA ASN A 255 12.20 -3.98 5.04
C ASN A 255 12.25 -2.99 3.86
N GLY A 256 12.58 -3.47 2.66
CA GLY A 256 12.56 -2.64 1.45
C GLY A 256 11.20 -2.01 1.17
N ALA A 257 10.12 -2.76 1.29
CA ALA A 257 8.76 -2.24 1.15
C ALA A 257 8.46 -1.15 2.19
N MET A 258 8.74 -1.41 3.47
CA MET A 258 8.42 -0.49 4.56
C MET A 258 9.26 0.79 4.54
N TYR A 259 10.54 0.70 4.20
CA TYR A 259 11.35 1.89 3.98
C TYR A 259 10.88 2.67 2.76
N SER A 260 10.45 2.02 1.67
CA SER A 260 9.85 2.72 0.53
C SER A 260 8.57 3.45 0.94
N ILE A 261 7.67 2.79 1.68
CA ILE A 261 6.46 3.38 2.29
C ILE A 261 6.80 4.64 3.10
N PHE A 262 7.86 4.61 3.92
CA PHE A 262 8.28 5.78 4.70
C PHE A 262 8.63 6.99 3.83
N PHE A 263 9.48 6.79 2.82
CA PHE A 263 9.88 7.90 1.95
C PHE A 263 8.74 8.37 1.05
N LEU A 264 7.88 7.47 0.57
CA LEU A 264 6.67 7.84 -0.16
C LEU A 264 5.73 8.66 0.74
N GLY A 265 5.58 8.29 2.01
CA GLY A 265 4.82 9.07 2.98
C GLY A 265 5.39 10.48 3.19
N ILE A 266 6.71 10.62 3.28
CA ILE A 266 7.39 11.93 3.34
C ILE A 266 7.11 12.74 2.08
N ILE A 267 7.26 12.12 0.90
CA ILE A 267 7.00 12.76 -0.40
C ILE A 267 5.58 13.32 -0.45
N MET A 268 4.58 12.51 -0.10
CA MET A 268 3.19 12.94 -0.11
C MET A 268 2.94 14.09 0.87
N ILE A 269 3.49 14.03 2.09
CA ILE A 269 3.38 15.14 3.05
C ILE A 269 4.03 16.40 2.48
N LEU A 270 5.25 16.34 1.96
CA LEU A 270 5.93 17.51 1.41
C LEU A 270 5.18 18.12 0.22
N ASP A 271 4.71 17.28 -0.70
CA ASP A 271 3.93 17.70 -1.86
C ASP A 271 2.60 18.37 -1.44
N SER A 272 1.97 17.86 -0.38
CA SER A 272 0.77 18.49 0.20
C SER A 272 1.00 19.91 0.74
N PHE A 273 2.24 20.25 1.11
CA PHE A 273 2.61 21.61 1.53
C PHE A 273 3.06 22.51 0.36
N GLY A 274 2.97 22.02 -0.88
CA GLY A 274 3.33 22.73 -2.10
C GLY A 274 4.79 22.56 -2.52
N VAL A 275 5.51 21.58 -1.96
CA VAL A 275 6.84 21.22 -2.45
C VAL A 275 6.67 20.36 -3.70
N HIS A 276 6.83 20.95 -4.88
CA HIS A 276 6.70 20.18 -6.12
C HIS A 276 7.80 19.12 -6.24
N ILE A 277 7.39 17.85 -6.19
CA ILE A 277 8.29 16.69 -6.31
C ILE A 277 8.19 16.13 -7.73
N PRO A 278 9.31 16.05 -8.47
CA PRO A 278 9.32 15.43 -9.79
C PRO A 278 8.80 13.98 -9.78
N PHE A 279 7.99 13.64 -10.79
CA PHE A 279 7.32 12.33 -10.92
C PHE A 279 8.27 11.11 -10.85
N TRP A 280 9.54 11.28 -11.23
CA TRP A 280 10.52 10.20 -11.28
C TRP A 280 11.12 9.86 -9.92
N ILE A 281 10.98 10.74 -8.91
CA ILE A 281 11.58 10.55 -7.58
C ILE A 281 10.92 9.37 -6.85
N SER A 282 9.59 9.28 -6.85
CA SER A 282 8.87 8.19 -6.17
C SER A 282 9.23 6.80 -6.72
N PRO A 283 9.24 6.57 -8.05
CA PRO A 283 9.80 5.37 -8.64
C PRO A 283 11.26 5.15 -8.27
N ALA A 284 12.13 6.15 -8.45
CA ALA A 284 13.57 5.99 -8.26
C ALA A 284 13.93 5.59 -6.82
N ILE A 285 13.27 6.19 -5.83
CA ILE A 285 13.44 5.84 -4.41
C ILE A 285 12.97 4.42 -4.16
N THR A 286 11.78 4.05 -4.66
CA THR A 286 11.25 2.69 -4.52
C THR A 286 12.22 1.66 -5.13
N PHE A 287 12.65 1.85 -6.38
CA PHE A 287 13.64 0.97 -7.03
C PHE A 287 14.95 0.89 -6.26
N GLY A 288 15.48 2.03 -5.80
CA GLY A 288 16.75 2.10 -5.08
C GLY A 288 16.70 1.37 -3.73
N ILE A 289 15.69 1.64 -2.92
CA ILE A 289 15.53 1.04 -1.58
C ILE A 289 15.26 -0.46 -1.70
N VAL A 290 14.33 -0.86 -2.57
CA VAL A 290 13.98 -2.26 -2.77
C VAL A 290 15.17 -3.02 -3.34
N GLY A 291 15.86 -2.45 -4.32
CA GLY A 291 17.08 -3.03 -4.89
C GLY A 291 18.16 -3.25 -3.84
N PHE A 292 18.37 -2.28 -2.94
CA PHE A 292 19.32 -2.41 -1.83
C PHE A 292 18.97 -3.59 -0.91
N PHE A 293 17.71 -3.69 -0.47
CA PHE A 293 17.27 -4.75 0.43
C PHE A 293 17.17 -6.12 -0.26
N TYR A 294 16.88 -6.15 -1.56
CA TYR A 294 16.94 -7.34 -2.38
C TYR A 294 18.38 -7.90 -2.44
N VAL A 295 19.36 -7.06 -2.81
CA VAL A 295 20.78 -7.46 -2.85
C VAL A 295 21.24 -7.93 -1.47
N LYS A 296 20.81 -7.25 -0.40
CA LYS A 296 21.11 -7.67 0.97
C LYS A 296 20.53 -9.05 1.30
N SER A 297 19.30 -9.32 0.86
CA SER A 297 18.65 -10.62 1.02
C SER A 297 19.40 -11.72 0.27
N VAL A 298 19.77 -11.48 -0.98
CA VAL A 298 20.57 -12.43 -1.79
C VAL A 298 21.90 -12.77 -1.10
N LYS A 299 22.60 -11.76 -0.57
CA LYS A 299 23.85 -11.97 0.18
C LYS A 299 23.65 -12.75 1.48
N ALA A 300 22.49 -12.63 2.13
CA ALA A 300 22.18 -13.39 3.34
C ALA A 300 21.91 -14.87 3.02
N ILE A 301 21.18 -15.13 1.93
CA ILE A 301 20.93 -16.50 1.44
C ILE A 301 22.26 -17.19 1.11
N ALA A 302 23.15 -16.52 0.37
CA ALA A 302 24.45 -17.07 -0.03
C ALA A 302 25.41 -17.36 1.14
N LYS A 303 25.20 -16.78 2.32
CA LYS A 303 25.99 -17.08 3.53
C LYS A 303 25.46 -18.27 4.33
N THR A 304 24.24 -18.69 4.04
CA THR A 304 23.51 -19.74 4.78
C THR A 304 23.41 -21.04 3.96
N ALA A 305 23.69 -20.96 2.66
CA ALA A 305 23.86 -22.10 1.75
C ALA A 305 25.31 -22.61 1.78
#